data_AF-A0A959X368-F1
#
_entry.id   AF-A0A959X368-F1
#
_cell.length_a   1.000
_cell.length_b   1.000
_cell.length_c   1.000
_cell.angle_alpha   90.00
_cell.angle_beta   90.00
_cell.angle_gamma   90.00
#
_symmetry.space_group_name_H-M   'P 1'
#
loop_
_entity.id
_entity.type
_entity.pdbx_description
1 polymer ?
#
loop_
_entity_poly.entity_id
_entity_poly.type
_entity_poly.pdbx_seq_one_letter_code
_entity_poly.pdbx_strand_id
1 'polypeptide(L)'
;MADEITKFPSGPPGRVHEGDFERIGEVRATRLNAPRAWQTRHGDTMQASAGDWWVISGDGEQRSVAPESFAKTYKHIEGDRFERTGRVHARQVIASETVKTHEGRVQASRRDWVVTDDDGSQWVVPCDVFERQYQPAVETDSLNDRRALFGLAERREGGIGE
;
A
#
# COMPACT_ATOMS: atom_id res chain seq x y z
N MET A 1 -10.44 -16.01 -22.54
CA MET A 1 -9.09 -15.45 -22.31
C MET A 1 -9.32 -14.20 -21.50
N ALA A 2 -9.07 -14.25 -20.19
CA ALA A 2 -9.37 -13.15 -19.30
C ALA A 2 -8.33 -12.05 -19.52
N ASP A 3 -8.81 -10.85 -19.80
CA ASP A 3 -8.03 -9.62 -19.84
C ASP A 3 -7.39 -9.43 -18.46
N GLU A 4 -6.07 -9.56 -18.39
CA GLU A 4 -5.30 -9.43 -17.17
C GLU A 4 -5.26 -7.93 -16.83
N ILE A 5 -6.28 -7.46 -16.11
CA ILE A 5 -6.35 -6.07 -15.62
C ILE A 5 -5.11 -5.85 -14.77
N THR A 6 -4.07 -5.27 -15.37
CA THR A 6 -2.86 -4.92 -14.65
C THR A 6 -3.28 -3.85 -13.66
N LYS A 7 -3.26 -4.22 -12.37
CA LYS A 7 -3.68 -3.39 -11.22
C LYS A 7 -2.97 -2.03 -11.16
N PHE A 8 -1.85 -1.91 -11.86
CA PHE A 8 -1.10 -0.70 -12.06
C PHE A 8 -1.20 -0.37 -13.55
N PRO A 9 -1.77 0.80 -13.93
CA PRO A 9 -1.94 1.14 -15.33
C PRO A 9 -0.57 1.11 -16.01
N SER A 10 -0.45 0.37 -17.10
CA SER A 10 0.72 0.41 -17.98
C SER A 10 0.78 1.80 -18.62
N GLY A 11 1.43 2.75 -17.95
CA GLY A 11 1.72 4.06 -18.51
C GLY A 11 2.72 3.94 -19.66
N PRO A 12 2.74 4.89 -20.61
CA PRO A 12 3.75 4.91 -21.65
C PRO A 12 5.16 4.88 -21.04
N PRO A 13 6.13 4.21 -21.67
CA PRO A 13 7.49 4.08 -21.15
C PRO A 13 8.10 5.47 -20.91
N GLY A 14 8.45 5.77 -19.66
CA GLY A 14 9.13 7.02 -19.28
C GLY A 14 8.44 7.86 -18.21
N ARG A 15 7.21 7.52 -17.78
CA ARG A 15 6.60 8.15 -16.59
C ARG A 15 6.94 7.33 -15.35
N VAL A 16 7.54 7.97 -14.34
CA VAL A 16 7.65 7.43 -12.97
C VAL A 16 6.23 7.07 -12.51
N HIS A 17 5.99 5.82 -12.12
CA HIS A 17 4.76 5.47 -11.42
C HIS A 17 4.90 5.97 -10.00
N GLU A 18 4.15 7.00 -9.65
CA GLU A 18 4.19 7.64 -8.34
C GLU A 18 2.77 8.01 -7.91
N GLY A 19 2.44 7.84 -6.63
CA GLY A 19 1.16 8.26 -6.08
C GLY A 19 0.85 7.62 -4.73
N ASP A 20 -0.37 7.84 -4.26
CA ASP A 20 -0.89 7.26 -3.03
C ASP A 20 -1.39 5.84 -3.25
N PHE A 21 -1.06 4.96 -2.30
CA PHE A 21 -1.46 3.57 -2.28
C PHE A 21 -2.01 3.17 -0.92
N GLU A 22 -2.97 2.26 -0.92
CA GLU A 22 -3.48 1.61 0.28
C GLU A 22 -2.85 0.24 0.43
N ARG A 23 -2.36 -0.06 1.64
CA ARG A 23 -1.95 -1.41 1.99
C ARG A 23 -3.18 -2.30 1.99
N ILE A 24 -3.04 -3.49 1.43
CA ILE A 24 -4.09 -4.50 1.37
C ILE A 24 -3.59 -5.87 1.77
N GLY A 25 -4.54 -6.77 1.96
CA GLY A 25 -4.27 -8.17 2.21
C GLY A 25 -4.35 -8.50 3.70
N GLU A 26 -4.83 -9.70 3.93
CA GLU A 26 -4.96 -10.27 5.27
C GLU A 26 -3.64 -10.85 5.76
N VAL A 27 -3.45 -10.77 7.07
CA VAL A 27 -2.39 -11.45 7.79
C VAL A 27 -2.94 -12.22 8.96
N ARG A 28 -2.16 -13.19 9.43
CA ARG A 28 -2.27 -13.70 10.78
C ARG A 28 -1.32 -12.95 11.69
N ALA A 29 -1.76 -12.53 12.86
CA ALA A 29 -0.91 -11.85 13.82
C ALA A 29 -1.15 -12.32 15.25
N THR A 30 -0.08 -12.50 15.99
CA THR A 30 -0.14 -12.88 17.41
C THR A 30 0.84 -12.03 18.21
N ARG A 31 0.40 -11.54 19.36
CA ARG A 31 1.26 -10.77 20.25
C ARG A 31 2.25 -11.69 20.96
N LEU A 32 3.54 -11.34 20.91
CA LEU A 32 4.61 -12.08 21.55
C LEU A 32 4.61 -11.83 23.06
N ASN A 33 4.74 -12.88 23.84
CA ASN A 33 4.86 -12.80 25.31
C ASN A 33 6.32 -12.81 25.80
N ALA A 34 7.27 -13.10 24.91
CA ALA A 34 8.70 -13.15 25.19
C ALA A 34 9.49 -12.65 23.96
N PRO A 35 10.70 -12.09 24.14
CA PRO A 35 11.53 -11.70 23.03
C PRO A 35 11.90 -12.91 22.16
N ARG A 36 12.11 -12.66 20.87
CA ARG A 36 12.43 -13.70 19.89
C ARG A 36 13.39 -13.17 18.83
N ALA A 37 14.45 -13.93 18.55
CA ALA A 37 15.25 -13.71 17.36
C ALA A 37 14.57 -14.35 16.13
N TRP A 38 14.69 -13.70 14.99
CA TRP A 38 14.22 -14.21 13.70
C TRP A 38 15.14 -13.76 12.57
N GLN A 39 15.02 -14.39 11.41
CA GLN A 39 15.78 -14.01 10.22
C GLN A 39 14.86 -13.38 9.19
N THR A 40 15.29 -12.26 8.61
CA THR A 40 14.65 -11.73 7.41
C THR A 40 14.82 -12.73 6.26
N ARG A 41 14.05 -12.57 5.19
CA ARG A 41 14.23 -13.35 3.96
C ARG A 41 15.63 -13.23 3.37
N HIS A 42 16.34 -12.14 3.66
CA HIS A 42 17.71 -11.88 3.21
C HIS A 42 18.79 -12.45 4.13
N GLY A 43 18.39 -13.10 5.24
CA GLY A 43 19.29 -13.75 6.19
C GLY A 43 19.74 -12.87 7.35
N ASP A 44 19.32 -11.61 7.40
CA ASP A 44 19.64 -10.71 8.50
C ASP A 44 18.96 -11.16 9.79
N THR A 45 19.72 -11.20 10.88
CA THR A 45 19.19 -11.55 12.19
C THR A 45 18.57 -10.33 12.86
N MET A 46 17.28 -10.42 13.14
CA MET A 46 16.47 -9.39 13.77
C MET A 46 16.02 -9.85 15.16
N GLN A 47 15.76 -8.90 16.05
CA GLN A 47 15.25 -9.16 17.39
C GLN A 47 13.86 -8.54 17.56
N ALA A 48 12.90 -9.36 17.97
CA ALA A 48 11.58 -8.95 18.41
C ALA A 48 11.55 -8.85 19.93
N SER A 49 10.88 -7.83 20.45
CA SER A 49 10.67 -7.64 21.88
C SER A 49 9.41 -8.37 22.36
N ALA A 50 9.34 -8.67 23.66
CA ALA A 50 8.08 -9.04 24.28
C ALA A 50 7.07 -7.88 24.10
N GLY A 51 5.85 -8.22 23.70
CA GLY A 51 4.80 -7.25 23.40
C GLY A 51 4.66 -6.93 21.91
N ASP A 52 5.68 -7.16 21.09
CA ASP A 52 5.61 -7.00 19.63
C ASP A 52 4.58 -7.96 19.02
N TRP A 53 4.11 -7.64 17.82
CA TRP A 53 3.25 -8.51 17.03
C TRP A 53 4.06 -9.33 16.05
N TRP A 54 3.89 -10.65 16.14
CA TRP A 54 4.38 -11.60 15.14
C TRP A 54 3.36 -11.71 14.01
N VAL A 55 3.71 -11.19 12.84
CA VAL A 55 2.84 -11.12 11.67
C VAL A 55 3.27 -12.15 10.64
N ILE A 56 2.32 -12.91 10.11
CA ILE A 56 2.49 -13.90 9.05
C ILE A 56 1.60 -13.50 7.86
N SER A 57 2.21 -13.18 6.73
CA SER A 57 1.54 -12.88 5.47
C SER A 57 0.93 -14.15 4.85
N GLY A 58 -0.02 -14.00 3.93
CA GLY A 58 -0.61 -15.13 3.20
C GLY A 58 0.41 -15.96 2.40
N ASP A 59 1.52 -15.36 1.98
CA ASP A 59 2.66 -16.03 1.33
C ASP A 59 3.63 -16.73 2.32
N GLY A 60 3.38 -16.62 3.63
CA GLY A 60 4.19 -17.22 4.68
C GLY A 60 5.35 -16.35 5.18
N GLU A 61 5.59 -15.16 4.60
CA GLU A 61 6.56 -14.21 5.13
C GLU A 61 6.20 -13.82 6.57
N GLN A 62 7.19 -13.85 7.45
CA GLN A 62 7.02 -13.56 8.86
C GLN A 62 7.87 -12.37 9.25
N ARG A 63 7.33 -11.50 10.12
CA ARG A 63 8.04 -10.35 10.65
C ARG A 63 7.53 -9.94 12.03
N SER A 64 8.38 -9.25 12.78
CA SER A 64 7.96 -8.53 13.99
C SER A 64 7.47 -7.13 13.63
N VAL A 65 6.42 -6.67 14.31
CA VAL A 65 5.90 -5.30 14.20
C VAL A 65 5.70 -4.73 15.60
N ALA A 66 6.25 -3.54 15.86
CA ALA A 66 6.08 -2.86 17.13
C ALA A 66 4.58 -2.62 17.45
N PRO A 67 4.16 -2.61 18.73
CA PRO A 67 2.76 -2.49 19.11
C PRO A 67 2.07 -1.24 18.56
N GLU A 68 2.77 -0.10 18.58
CA GLU A 68 2.26 1.18 18.09
C GLU A 68 2.07 1.18 16.57
N SER A 69 3.03 0.64 15.82
CA SER A 69 2.93 0.50 14.37
C SER A 69 1.81 -0.47 14.01
N PHE A 70 1.67 -1.56 14.76
CA PHE A 70 0.62 -2.55 14.54
C PHE A 70 -0.77 -1.94 14.74
N ALA A 71 -0.99 -1.19 15.82
CA ALA A 71 -2.26 -0.51 16.09
C ALA A 71 -2.64 0.53 15.02
N LYS A 72 -1.64 1.18 14.40
CA LYS A 72 -1.85 2.17 13.32
C LYS A 72 -2.13 1.54 11.96
N THR A 73 -1.59 0.35 11.68
CA THR A 73 -1.50 -0.21 10.32
C THR A 73 -2.22 -1.54 10.14
N TYR A 74 -2.90 -2.05 11.18
CA TYR A 74 -3.71 -3.26 11.10
C TYR A 74 -5.05 -3.06 11.78
N LYS A 75 -6.09 -3.61 11.14
CA LYS A 75 -7.44 -3.67 11.70
C LYS A 75 -7.78 -5.13 11.98
N HIS A 76 -8.23 -5.41 13.20
CA HIS A 76 -8.67 -6.75 13.58
C HIS A 76 -9.92 -7.16 12.80
N ILE A 77 -9.92 -8.38 12.28
CA ILE A 77 -11.08 -8.99 11.61
C ILE A 77 -11.75 -9.96 12.58
N GLU A 78 -11.05 -11.04 12.93
CA GLU A 78 -11.49 -12.08 13.87
C GLU A 78 -10.30 -12.93 14.32
N GLY A 79 -10.35 -13.53 15.51
CA GLY A 79 -9.29 -14.44 15.98
C GLY A 79 -7.89 -13.83 15.86
N ASP A 80 -6.98 -14.51 15.17
CA ASP A 80 -5.65 -14.01 14.83
C ASP A 80 -5.58 -13.31 13.45
N ARG A 81 -6.71 -13.08 12.77
CA ARG A 81 -6.77 -12.48 11.42
C ARG A 81 -6.90 -10.95 11.49
N PHE A 82 -6.08 -10.27 10.71
CA PHE A 82 -6.05 -8.81 10.61
C PHE A 82 -5.93 -8.37 9.15
N GLU A 83 -6.59 -7.27 8.81
CA GLU A 83 -6.43 -6.59 7.53
C GLU A 83 -5.36 -5.52 7.65
N ARG A 84 -4.44 -5.45 6.68
CA ARG A 84 -3.52 -4.31 6.58
C ARG A 84 -4.29 -3.05 6.24
N THR A 85 -3.95 -1.96 6.91
CA THR A 85 -4.52 -0.64 6.68
C THR A 85 -3.42 0.40 6.59
N GLY A 86 -3.82 1.62 6.22
CA GLY A 86 -2.93 2.76 6.13
C GLY A 86 -2.48 3.05 4.71
N ARG A 87 -2.39 4.35 4.43
CA ARG A 87 -1.92 4.89 3.15
C ARG A 87 -0.41 5.06 3.16
N VAL A 88 0.17 5.04 1.97
CA VAL A 88 1.57 5.33 1.70
C VAL A 88 1.68 6.09 0.41
N HIS A 89 2.72 6.89 0.30
CA HIS A 89 3.20 7.33 -1.01
C HIS A 89 4.19 6.29 -1.54
N ALA A 90 4.08 5.93 -2.81
CA ALA A 90 5.06 5.03 -3.41
C ALA A 90 5.48 5.53 -4.79
N ARG A 91 6.76 5.35 -5.09
CA ARG A 91 7.31 5.59 -6.43
C ARG A 91 8.07 4.38 -6.95
N GLN A 92 7.92 4.10 -8.24
CA GLN A 92 8.67 3.04 -8.89
C GLN A 92 10.07 3.51 -9.27
N VAL A 93 11.06 2.68 -9.02
CA VAL A 93 12.46 2.87 -9.35
C VAL A 93 12.68 2.67 -10.84
N ILE A 94 13.14 3.72 -11.53
CA ILE A 94 13.41 3.68 -12.97
C ILE A 94 14.82 3.12 -13.26
N ALA A 95 15.79 3.47 -12.41
CA ALA A 95 17.17 3.02 -12.48
C ALA A 95 17.65 2.68 -11.07
N SER A 96 18.50 1.67 -10.94
CA SER A 96 18.96 1.20 -9.64
C SER A 96 19.53 2.34 -8.79
N GLU A 97 19.10 2.42 -7.54
CA GLU A 97 19.42 3.53 -6.64
C GLU A 97 19.59 3.03 -5.20
N THR A 98 20.31 3.78 -4.38
CA THR A 98 20.48 3.46 -2.96
C THR A 98 19.49 4.29 -2.14
N VAL A 99 18.56 3.62 -1.47
CA VAL A 99 17.53 4.24 -0.63
C VAL A 99 17.98 4.20 0.83
N LYS A 100 17.78 5.30 1.56
CA LYS A 100 17.98 5.33 3.02
C LYS A 100 16.69 4.86 3.69
N THR A 101 16.75 3.71 4.32
CA THR A 101 15.68 3.16 5.15
C THR A 101 16.04 3.32 6.63
N HIS A 102 15.09 3.04 7.52
CA HIS A 102 15.34 3.06 8.96
C HIS A 102 16.42 2.05 9.39
N GLU A 103 16.46 0.89 8.72
CA GLU A 103 17.42 -0.20 8.98
C GLU A 103 18.80 0.07 8.36
N GLY A 104 18.93 1.04 7.46
CA GLY A 104 20.19 1.37 6.79
C GLY A 104 20.02 1.72 5.33
N ARG A 105 21.06 1.55 4.52
CA ARG A 105 20.99 1.80 3.07
C ARG A 105 20.65 0.51 2.36
N VAL A 106 19.60 0.54 1.52
CA VAL A 106 19.16 -0.60 0.71
C VAL A 106 19.33 -0.26 -0.77
N GLN A 107 19.84 -1.22 -1.55
CA GLN A 107 19.92 -1.09 -3.00
C GLN A 107 18.56 -1.46 -3.61
N ALA A 108 17.89 -0.50 -4.23
CA ALA A 108 16.69 -0.75 -5.01
C ALA A 108 17.06 -1.00 -6.47
N SER A 109 16.39 -1.96 -7.09
CA SER A 109 16.54 -2.31 -8.50
C SER A 109 15.44 -1.68 -9.34
N ARG A 110 15.68 -1.59 -10.65
CA ARG A 110 14.65 -1.14 -11.59
C ARG A 110 13.36 -1.95 -11.42
N ARG A 111 12.22 -1.24 -11.38
CA ARG A 111 10.84 -1.72 -11.10
C ARG A 111 10.50 -1.96 -9.63
N ASP A 112 11.46 -1.96 -8.72
CA ASP A 112 11.14 -1.93 -7.29
C ASP A 112 10.40 -0.65 -6.94
N TRP A 113 9.73 -0.64 -5.81
CA TRP A 113 9.00 0.51 -5.31
C TRP A 113 9.67 1.05 -4.06
N VAL A 114 9.92 2.34 -4.03
CA VAL A 114 10.27 3.06 -2.81
C VAL A 114 8.97 3.55 -2.20
N VAL A 115 8.67 3.01 -1.02
CA VAL A 115 7.45 3.33 -0.28
C VAL A 115 7.81 4.26 0.87
N THR A 116 7.01 5.29 1.08
CA THR A 116 7.16 6.28 2.15
C THR A 116 5.84 6.37 2.92
N ASP A 117 5.88 6.20 4.25
CA ASP A 117 4.71 6.47 5.09
C ASP A 117 4.64 7.94 5.53
N ASP A 118 3.60 8.28 6.28
CA ASP A 118 3.29 9.63 6.78
C ASP A 118 4.40 10.22 7.68
N ASP A 119 5.14 9.38 8.41
CA ASP A 119 6.29 9.80 9.23
C ASP A 119 7.56 10.04 8.37
N GLY A 120 7.49 9.79 7.06
CA GLY A 120 8.61 9.92 6.14
C GLY A 120 9.58 8.75 6.17
N SER A 121 9.27 7.66 6.90
CA SER A 121 10.11 6.46 6.86
C SER A 121 9.97 5.77 5.50
N GLN A 122 11.11 5.32 4.96
CA GLN A 122 11.18 4.73 3.62
C GLN A 122 11.64 3.28 3.66
N TRP A 123 11.07 2.45 2.78
CA TRP A 123 11.54 1.08 2.54
C TRP A 123 11.37 0.69 1.07
N VAL A 124 12.14 -0.30 0.65
CA VAL A 124 12.11 -0.83 -0.73
C VAL A 124 11.21 -2.07 -0.75
N VAL A 125 10.29 -2.12 -1.72
CA VAL A 125 9.41 -3.26 -1.95
C VAL A 125 9.63 -3.78 -3.37
N PRO A 126 9.96 -5.07 -3.55
CA PRO A 126 10.07 -5.66 -4.88
C PRO A 126 8.75 -5.52 -5.66
N CYS A 127 8.81 -5.31 -6.98
CA CYS A 127 7.64 -5.09 -7.85
C CYS A 127 6.51 -6.10 -7.55
N ASP A 128 6.82 -7.38 -7.62
CA ASP A 128 5.86 -8.47 -7.40
C ASP A 128 5.19 -8.42 -6.01
N VAL A 129 5.94 -8.06 -4.98
CA VAL A 129 5.42 -7.91 -3.60
C VAL A 129 4.51 -6.68 -3.52
N PHE A 130 4.92 -5.58 -4.16
CA PHE A 130 4.15 -4.35 -4.19
C PHE A 130 2.79 -4.58 -4.86
N GLU A 131 2.78 -5.30 -5.98
CA GLU A 131 1.56 -5.55 -6.74
C GLU A 131 0.52 -6.37 -5.96
N ARG A 132 0.99 -7.28 -5.10
CA ARG A 132 0.14 -8.10 -4.22
C ARG A 132 -0.36 -7.34 -3.00
N GLN A 133 0.49 -6.52 -2.38
CA GLN A 133 0.23 -5.94 -1.06
C GLN A 133 -0.28 -4.50 -1.07
N TYR A 134 -0.28 -3.83 -2.23
CA TYR A 134 -0.72 -2.43 -2.35
C TYR A 134 -1.71 -2.29 -3.48
N GLN A 135 -2.69 -1.40 -3.33
CA GLN A 135 -3.55 -0.96 -4.43
C GLN A 135 -3.49 0.55 -4.54
N PRO A 136 -3.66 1.13 -5.75
CA PRO A 136 -3.82 2.56 -5.89
C PRO A 136 -4.89 3.03 -4.90
N ALA A 137 -4.54 4.00 -4.07
CA ALA A 137 -5.54 4.62 -3.23
C ALA A 137 -6.54 5.26 -4.19
N VAL A 138 -7.82 4.91 -4.07
CA VAL A 138 -8.84 5.68 -4.76
C VAL A 138 -8.68 7.12 -4.27
N GLU A 139 -8.31 8.03 -5.18
CA GLU A 139 -8.51 9.44 -4.98
C GLU A 139 -10.01 9.57 -4.69
N THR A 140 -10.35 9.81 -3.43
CA THR A 140 -11.67 10.31 -3.09
C THR A 140 -11.74 11.76 -3.54
N ASP A 141 -11.46 12.02 -4.82
CA ASP A 141 -11.78 13.29 -5.43
C ASP A 141 -13.30 13.28 -5.65
N SER A 142 -13.97 14.05 -4.80
CA SER A 142 -15.26 14.65 -5.11
C SER A 142 -16.47 13.71 -5.22
N LEU A 143 -16.92 13.18 -4.07
CA LEU A 143 -18.36 13.14 -3.78
C LEU A 143 -18.90 14.58 -3.57
N ASN A 144 -18.53 15.52 -4.44
CA ASN A 144 -19.02 16.89 -4.49
C ASN A 144 -19.14 17.43 -5.93
N ASP A 145 -18.68 16.70 -6.96
CA ASP A 145 -18.78 17.08 -8.37
C ASP A 145 -19.83 16.25 -9.15
N ARG A 146 -20.97 15.93 -8.52
CA ARG A 146 -22.14 15.34 -9.21
C ARG A 146 -23.46 16.06 -8.94
N ARG A 147 -23.42 17.25 -8.33
CA ARG A 147 -24.58 18.16 -8.22
C ARG A 147 -24.51 19.38 -9.13
N ALA A 148 -23.60 19.39 -10.11
CA ALA A 148 -23.46 20.48 -11.09
C ALA A 148 -23.77 20.08 -12.55
N LEU A 149 -24.17 18.84 -12.84
CA LEU A 149 -24.44 18.37 -14.22
C LEU A 149 -25.89 17.95 -14.50
N PHE A 150 -26.80 17.99 -13.51
CA PHE A 150 -28.24 17.76 -13.71
C PHE A 150 -29.10 18.96 -13.24
N GLY A 151 -28.64 20.17 -13.51
CA GLY A 151 -29.34 21.41 -13.14
C GLY A 151 -29.62 22.38 -14.28
N LEU A 152 -29.39 22.01 -15.54
CA LEU A 152 -29.61 22.89 -16.68
C LEU A 152 -30.38 22.20 -17.81
N ALA A 153 -31.62 21.82 -17.53
CA ALA A 153 -32.58 21.41 -18.55
C ALA A 153 -33.96 21.99 -18.30
N GLU A 154 -34.04 23.26 -17.89
CA GLU A 154 -35.27 24.03 -18.05
C GLU A 154 -34.90 25.43 -18.53
N ARG A 155 -34.93 25.61 -19.84
CA ARG A 155 -35.62 26.72 -20.53
C ARG A 155 -35.34 26.69 -22.03
N ARG A 156 -36.38 27.13 -22.75
CA ARG A 156 -36.50 27.47 -24.17
C ARG A 156 -36.84 26.29 -25.08
N GLU A 157 -37.85 26.33 -25.95
CA GLU A 157 -39.02 27.18 -26.20
C GLU A 157 -39.68 26.54 -27.45
N GLY A 158 -41.02 26.52 -27.58
CA GLY A 158 -41.62 26.10 -28.84
C GLY A 158 -43.11 25.83 -28.80
N GLY A 159 -43.92 26.89 -28.96
CA GLY A 159 -45.35 26.78 -29.19
C GLY A 159 -45.86 28.08 -29.80
N ILE A 160 -45.62 28.27 -31.11
CA ILE A 160 -46.19 29.34 -31.92
C ILE A 160 -47.36 28.75 -32.71
N GLY A 161 -48.56 29.25 -32.41
CA GLY A 161 -49.71 29.49 -33.30
C GLY A 161 -50.29 28.35 -34.15
N GLU A 162 -51.58 28.08 -33.93
CA GLU A 162 -52.65 28.31 -34.94
C GLU A 162 -53.86 28.96 -34.26
#